data_AF-A0A959GV75-F1
#
_entry.id   AF-A0A959GV75-F1
#
_cell.length_a   1.000
_cell.length_b   1.000
_cell.length_c   1.000
_cell.angle_alpha   90.00
_cell.angle_beta   90.00
_cell.angle_gamma   90.00
#
_symmetry.space_group_name_H-M   'P 1'
#
loop_
_entity.id
_entity.type
_entity.pdbx_description
1 polymer ?
#
loop_
_entity_poly.entity_id
_entity_poly.type
_entity_poly.pdbx_seq_one_letter_code
_entity_poly.pdbx_strand_id
1 'polypeptide(L)'
;MKQTTPEYTHSPLTDKAQAFSLRLFGQKQDGRLLVHNYSFAVSVAHLVAEIAEEEGASPEAAECALLSAWLLPAGYLYDYQNPTRYSQEAARQFFAQEMVADGLSQQVLHCIGIVLNGETPDTAEAGILNDAVQAVTYLSGQDDRAALLQLEQELALGQRYARPEWG
;
A
#
# COMPACT_ATOMS: atom_id res chain seq x y z
N MET A 1 -20.85 -24.80 -8.02
CA MET A 1 -21.09 -23.47 -7.43
C MET A 1 -20.18 -22.50 -8.14
N LYS A 2 -20.72 -21.45 -8.76
CA LYS A 2 -19.90 -20.42 -9.40
C LYS A 2 -19.33 -19.56 -8.26
N GLN A 3 -18.01 -19.53 -8.11
CA GLN A 3 -17.34 -18.53 -7.29
C GLN A 3 -17.56 -17.19 -8.00
N THR A 4 -18.47 -16.38 -7.46
CA THR A 4 -18.54 -14.96 -7.79
C THR A 4 -17.32 -14.32 -7.16
N THR A 5 -16.37 -13.93 -8.00
CA THR A 5 -15.32 -12.99 -7.61
C THR A 5 -16.02 -11.73 -7.08
N PRO A 6 -15.64 -11.17 -5.92
CA PRO A 6 -16.28 -9.95 -5.42
C PRO A 6 -16.18 -8.86 -6.50
N GLU A 7 -17.33 -8.27 -6.85
CA GLU A 7 -17.38 -7.17 -7.82
C GLU A 7 -16.85 -5.91 -7.13
N TYR A 8 -15.59 -5.63 -7.44
CA TYR A 8 -14.81 -4.49 -6.98
C TYR A 8 -15.60 -3.18 -7.15
N THR A 9 -15.86 -2.45 -6.07
CA THR A 9 -16.48 -1.12 -6.18
C THR A 9 -15.40 -0.08 -6.46
N HIS A 10 -15.01 0.01 -7.73
CA HIS A 10 -14.16 1.07 -8.25
C HIS A 10 -14.91 2.41 -8.23
N SER A 11 -14.38 3.42 -7.56
CA SER A 11 -14.82 4.81 -7.73
C SER A 11 -13.96 5.45 -8.82
N PRO A 12 -14.47 6.47 -9.53
CA PRO A 12 -13.65 7.22 -10.48
C PRO A 12 -12.36 7.78 -9.87
N LEU A 13 -12.33 8.03 -8.55
CA LEU A 13 -11.15 8.53 -7.86
C LEU A 13 -10.15 7.41 -7.56
N THR A 14 -10.60 6.22 -7.15
CA THR A 14 -9.70 5.08 -6.93
C THR A 14 -9.08 4.57 -8.22
N ASP A 15 -9.81 4.59 -9.34
CA ASP A 15 -9.25 4.29 -10.68
C ASP A 15 -8.14 5.25 -11.09
N LYS A 16 -8.32 6.54 -10.77
CA LYS A 16 -7.29 7.56 -11.03
C LYS A 16 -6.09 7.38 -10.11
N ALA A 17 -6.29 6.99 -8.86
CA ALA A 17 -5.20 6.68 -7.93
C ALA A 17 -4.39 5.46 -8.41
N GLN A 18 -5.07 4.42 -8.88
CA GLN A 18 -4.42 3.27 -9.52
C GLN A 18 -3.58 3.70 -10.73
N ALA A 19 -4.16 4.48 -11.65
CA ALA A 19 -3.46 4.97 -12.83
C ALA A 19 -2.28 5.89 -12.48
N PHE A 20 -2.42 6.71 -11.43
CA PHE A 20 -1.35 7.54 -10.90
C PHE A 20 -0.19 6.67 -10.37
N SER A 21 -0.51 5.66 -9.55
CA SER A 21 0.46 4.73 -8.98
C SER A 21 1.21 3.97 -10.09
N LEU A 22 0.47 3.40 -11.05
CA LEU A 22 1.06 2.70 -12.20
C LEU A 22 2.04 3.58 -12.97
N ARG A 23 1.64 4.82 -13.28
CA ARG A 23 2.50 5.79 -13.98
C ARG A 23 3.75 6.10 -13.17
N LEU A 24 3.61 6.31 -11.86
CA LEU A 24 4.74 6.63 -10.98
C LEU A 24 5.77 5.49 -10.93
N PHE A 25 5.32 4.26 -10.72
CA PHE A 25 6.18 3.07 -10.74
C PHE A 25 6.78 2.82 -12.13
N GLY A 26 6.06 3.13 -13.21
CA GLY A 26 6.59 3.03 -14.58
C GLY A 26 7.69 4.05 -14.90
N GLN A 27 7.61 5.26 -14.33
CA GLN A 27 8.62 6.31 -14.53
C GLN A 27 9.87 6.12 -13.65
N LYS A 28 9.70 5.51 -12.48
CA LYS A 28 10.74 5.37 -11.45
C LYS A 28 11.07 3.92 -11.14
N GLN A 29 11.02 3.04 -12.13
CA GLN A 29 11.31 1.62 -11.93
C GLN A 29 12.63 1.43 -11.17
N ASP A 30 12.54 0.79 -10.00
CA ASP A 30 13.68 0.43 -9.18
C ASP A 30 13.71 -1.08 -9.02
N GLY A 31 14.65 -1.73 -9.69
CA GLY A 31 14.82 -3.18 -9.66
C GLY A 31 15.17 -3.74 -8.27
N ARG A 32 15.43 -2.87 -7.29
CA ARG A 32 15.64 -3.26 -5.89
C ARG A 32 14.32 -3.55 -5.19
N LEU A 33 13.21 -2.93 -5.60
CA LEU A 33 11.88 -3.09 -4.98
C LEU A 33 11.17 -4.37 -5.46
N LEU A 34 11.57 -5.52 -4.89
CA LEU A 34 11.01 -6.83 -5.21
C LEU A 34 9.61 -7.04 -4.62
N VAL A 35 9.35 -6.42 -3.48
CA VAL A 35 8.12 -6.50 -2.69
C VAL A 35 7.33 -5.22 -2.85
N HIS A 36 7.86 -4.05 -2.48
CA HIS A 36 7.13 -2.79 -2.43
C HIS A 36 7.01 -2.10 -3.81
N ASN A 37 6.62 -2.86 -4.82
CA ASN A 37 6.38 -2.38 -6.18
C ASN A 37 4.88 -2.20 -6.48
N TYR A 38 4.54 -1.89 -7.74
CA TYR A 38 3.15 -1.71 -8.15
C TYR A 38 2.26 -2.95 -7.88
N SER A 39 2.81 -4.17 -8.00
CA SER A 39 2.03 -5.38 -7.70
C SER A 39 1.63 -5.45 -6.23
N PHE A 40 2.45 -4.91 -5.32
CA PHE A 40 2.07 -4.81 -3.91
C PHE A 40 0.90 -3.84 -3.72
N ALA A 41 0.90 -2.68 -4.39
CA ALA A 41 -0.24 -1.76 -4.35
C ALA A 41 -1.54 -2.46 -4.80
N VAL A 42 -1.48 -3.24 -5.88
CA VAL A 42 -2.61 -4.04 -6.38
C VAL A 42 -3.10 -5.04 -5.33
N SER A 43 -2.18 -5.84 -4.76
CA SER A 43 -2.53 -6.84 -3.76
C SER A 43 -3.13 -6.23 -2.50
N VAL A 44 -2.58 -5.11 -2.01
CA VAL A 44 -3.14 -4.40 -0.86
C VAL A 44 -4.51 -3.83 -1.19
N ALA A 45 -4.67 -3.17 -2.33
CA ALA A 45 -5.96 -2.61 -2.73
C ALA A 45 -7.05 -3.68 -2.91
N HIS A 46 -6.69 -4.86 -3.42
CA HIS A 46 -7.60 -6.01 -3.48
C HIS A 46 -8.04 -6.46 -2.09
N LEU A 47 -7.08 -6.65 -1.18
CA LEU A 47 -7.41 -7.15 0.16
C LEU A 47 -8.14 -6.11 1.02
N VAL A 48 -7.85 -4.81 0.84
CA VAL A 48 -8.63 -3.72 1.44
C VAL A 48 -10.10 -3.82 1.02
N ALA A 49 -10.38 -4.09 -0.26
CA ALA A 49 -11.76 -4.23 -0.74
C ALA A 49 -12.47 -5.42 -0.09
N GLU A 50 -11.78 -6.57 0.01
CA GLU A 50 -12.31 -7.77 0.66
C GLU A 50 -12.61 -7.53 2.15
N ILE A 51 -11.66 -6.98 2.90
CA ILE A 51 -11.82 -6.69 4.33
C ILE A 51 -12.94 -5.66 4.55
N ALA A 52 -12.98 -4.58 3.76
CA ALA A 52 -14.00 -3.55 3.88
C ALA A 52 -15.41 -4.11 3.65
N GLU A 53 -15.58 -5.05 2.70
CA GLU A 53 -16.84 -5.73 2.45
C GLU A 53 -17.22 -6.65 3.62
N GLU A 54 -16.28 -7.48 4.10
CA GLU A 54 -16.51 -8.43 5.19
C GLU A 54 -16.85 -7.74 6.52
N GLU A 55 -16.21 -6.60 6.81
CA GLU A 55 -16.46 -5.81 8.02
C GLU A 55 -17.70 -4.91 7.90
N GLY A 56 -18.29 -4.78 6.72
CA GLY A 56 -19.40 -3.86 6.46
C GLY A 56 -18.99 -2.40 6.66
N ALA A 57 -17.78 -2.04 6.23
CA ALA A 57 -17.26 -0.68 6.32
C ALA A 57 -18.14 0.31 5.54
N SER A 58 -18.16 1.58 5.97
CA SER A 58 -18.88 2.61 5.21
C SER A 58 -18.20 2.84 3.85
N PRO A 59 -18.94 3.26 2.81
CA PRO A 59 -18.36 3.58 1.50
C PRO A 59 -17.22 4.59 1.58
N GLU A 60 -17.31 5.57 2.47
CA GLU A 60 -16.28 6.59 2.69
C GLU A 60 -15.00 6.01 3.31
N ALA A 61 -15.14 5.12 4.30
CA ALA A 61 -14.01 4.45 4.93
C ALA A 61 -13.31 3.50 3.95
N ALA A 62 -14.10 2.75 3.17
CA ALA A 62 -13.58 1.86 2.13
C ALA A 62 -12.84 2.64 1.02
N GLU A 63 -13.41 3.75 0.54
CA GLU A 63 -12.75 4.62 -0.45
C GLU A 63 -11.45 5.22 0.10
N CYS A 64 -11.44 5.70 1.35
CA CYS A 64 -10.24 6.22 2.00
C CYS A 64 -9.13 5.15 2.11
N ALA A 65 -9.47 3.95 2.54
CA ALA A 65 -8.52 2.83 2.64
C ALA A 65 -7.98 2.43 1.27
N LEU A 66 -8.82 2.40 0.22
CA LEU A 66 -8.41 2.07 -1.15
C LEU A 66 -7.47 3.12 -1.74
N LEU A 67 -7.77 4.41 -1.58
CA LEU A 67 -6.88 5.49 -2.00
C LEU A 67 -5.52 5.39 -1.29
N SER A 68 -5.55 5.10 0.01
CA SER A 68 -4.35 4.89 0.81
C SER A 68 -3.53 3.72 0.28
N ALA A 69 -4.16 2.57 -0.03
CA ALA A 69 -3.48 1.39 -0.57
C ALA A 69 -2.71 1.67 -1.87
N TRP A 70 -3.30 2.43 -2.80
CA TRP A 70 -2.65 2.77 -4.08
C TRP A 70 -1.45 3.70 -3.93
N LEU A 71 -1.49 4.59 -2.95
CA LEU A 71 -0.50 5.66 -2.75
C LEU A 71 0.57 5.29 -1.72
N LEU A 72 0.30 4.34 -0.83
CA LEU A 72 1.18 3.91 0.25
C LEU A 72 2.58 3.49 -0.21
N PRO A 73 2.77 2.67 -1.26
CA PRO A 73 4.11 2.19 -1.60
C PRO A 73 4.94 3.22 -2.39
N ALA A 74 4.35 4.35 -2.80
CA ALA A 74 5.04 5.36 -3.61
C ALA A 74 6.31 5.91 -2.95
N GLY A 75 6.36 5.98 -1.62
CA GLY A 75 7.50 6.49 -0.87
C GLY A 75 8.76 5.64 -0.99
N TYR A 76 8.61 4.32 -1.17
CA TYR A 76 9.75 3.41 -1.35
C TYR A 76 10.55 3.69 -2.63
N LEU A 77 9.96 4.37 -3.62
CA LEU A 77 10.65 4.83 -4.83
C LEU A 77 11.65 5.97 -4.58
N TYR A 78 11.58 6.62 -3.42
CA TYR A 78 12.38 7.80 -3.09
C TYR A 78 13.28 7.58 -1.89
N ASP A 79 12.74 6.98 -0.83
CA ASP A 79 13.48 6.67 0.39
C ASP A 79 12.92 5.38 0.98
N TYR A 80 13.71 4.32 0.87
CA TYR A 80 13.34 3.01 1.37
C TYR A 80 13.25 2.97 2.90
N GLN A 81 14.10 3.74 3.58
CA GLN A 81 14.17 3.73 5.05
C GLN A 81 13.07 4.59 5.68
N ASN A 82 12.68 5.67 5.00
CA ASN A 82 11.69 6.63 5.49
C ASN A 82 10.63 6.93 4.41
N PRO A 83 9.84 5.92 3.98
CA PRO A 83 8.91 6.08 2.88
C PRO A 83 7.74 7.02 3.22
N THR A 84 7.36 7.14 4.50
CA THR A 84 6.16 7.86 4.95
C THR A 84 6.03 9.25 4.35
N ARG A 85 7.08 10.07 4.46
CA ARG A 85 7.08 11.45 3.95
C ARG A 85 6.82 11.48 2.44
N TYR A 86 7.45 10.58 1.69
CA TYR A 86 7.37 10.56 0.24
C TYR A 86 6.06 9.96 -0.27
N SER A 87 5.50 8.98 0.43
CA SER A 87 4.16 8.46 0.15
C SER A 87 3.09 9.54 0.38
N GLN A 88 3.19 10.28 1.48
CA GLN A 88 2.30 11.42 1.74
C GLN A 88 2.46 12.55 0.73
N GLU A 89 3.70 12.85 0.30
CA GLU A 89 3.94 13.84 -0.75
C GLU A 89 3.34 13.41 -2.10
N ALA A 90 3.51 12.14 -2.49
CA ALA A 90 2.89 11.59 -3.69
C ALA A 90 1.36 11.66 -3.63
N ALA A 91 0.77 11.35 -2.47
CA ALA A 91 -0.66 11.48 -2.23
C ALA A 91 -1.14 12.93 -2.34
N ARG A 92 -0.42 13.91 -1.75
CA ARG A 92 -0.73 15.34 -1.90
C ARG A 92 -0.71 15.78 -3.35
N GLN A 93 0.26 15.32 -4.13
CA GLN A 93 0.34 15.64 -5.56
C GLN A 93 -0.85 15.07 -6.34
N PHE A 94 -1.24 13.83 -6.04
CA PHE A 94 -2.44 13.22 -6.62
C PHE A 94 -3.70 14.04 -6.28
N PHE A 95 -3.92 14.38 -5.02
CA PHE A 95 -5.11 15.13 -4.59
C PHE A 95 -5.16 16.54 -5.18
N ALA A 96 -4.02 17.21 -5.33
CA ALA A 96 -3.93 18.51 -5.98
C ALA A 96 -4.29 18.42 -7.48
N GLN A 97 -3.89 17.35 -8.17
CA GLN A 97 -4.24 17.13 -9.59
C GLN A 97 -5.72 16.84 -9.78
N GLU A 98 -6.32 16.10 -8.85
CA GLU A 98 -7.72 15.68 -8.93
C GLU A 98 -8.71 16.63 -8.23
N MET A 99 -8.21 17.73 -7.64
CA MET A 99 -9.00 18.73 -6.93
C MET A 99 -9.88 18.12 -5.82
N VAL A 100 -9.34 17.16 -5.08
CA VAL A 100 -10.04 16.44 -4.00
C VAL A 100 -10.19 17.33 -2.77
N ALA A 101 -11.32 17.19 -2.06
CA ALA A 101 -11.61 17.95 -0.85
C ALA A 101 -10.58 17.66 0.27
N ASP A 102 -10.27 18.69 1.05
CA ASP A 102 -9.26 18.61 2.11
C ASP A 102 -9.55 17.49 3.12
N GLY A 103 -10.82 17.28 3.50
CA GLY A 103 -11.21 16.25 4.48
C GLY A 103 -10.72 14.84 4.13
N LEU A 104 -11.11 14.34 2.95
CA LEU A 104 -10.68 13.02 2.46
C LEU A 104 -9.16 12.95 2.27
N SER A 105 -8.54 14.03 1.76
CA SER A 105 -7.10 14.06 1.57
C SER A 105 -6.34 13.89 2.89
N GLN A 106 -6.79 14.53 3.98
CA GLN A 106 -6.14 14.39 5.28
C GLN A 106 -6.33 13.01 5.88
N GLN A 107 -7.51 12.39 5.72
CA GLN A 107 -7.76 11.02 6.17
C GLN A 107 -6.81 10.04 5.47
N VAL A 108 -6.66 10.13 4.15
CA VAL A 108 -5.73 9.26 3.40
C VAL A 108 -4.28 9.46 3.85
N LEU A 109 -3.87 10.71 4.04
CA LEU A 109 -2.52 11.02 4.52
C LEU A 109 -2.27 10.48 5.93
N HIS A 110 -3.29 10.54 6.80
CA HIS A 110 -3.26 9.96 8.14
C HIS A 110 -3.11 8.44 8.08
N CYS A 111 -3.95 7.73 7.32
CA CYS A 111 -3.87 6.27 7.18
C CYS A 111 -2.49 5.80 6.69
N ILE A 112 -1.96 6.46 5.65
CA ILE A 112 -0.61 6.17 5.15
C ILE A 112 0.44 6.37 6.24
N GLY A 113 0.32 7.45 7.02
CA GLY A 113 1.20 7.77 8.14
C GLY A 113 1.19 6.68 9.21
N ILE A 114 0.00 6.36 9.72
CA ILE A 114 -0.20 5.34 10.75
C ILE A 114 0.43 4.01 10.34
N VAL A 115 0.12 3.54 9.13
CA VAL A 115 0.56 2.21 8.68
C VAL A 115 2.06 2.16 8.43
N LEU A 116 2.64 3.16 7.75
CA LEU A 116 4.08 3.16 7.46
C LEU A 116 4.95 3.43 8.69
N ASN A 117 4.43 4.15 9.68
CA ASN A 117 5.15 4.38 10.94
C ASN A 117 4.97 3.23 11.94
N GLY A 118 4.11 2.24 11.66
CA GLY A 118 3.81 1.15 12.58
C GLY A 118 3.04 1.59 13.82
N GLU A 119 2.23 2.65 13.70
CA GLU A 119 1.38 3.14 14.77
C GLU A 119 0.10 2.29 14.87
N THR A 120 -0.53 2.28 16.06
CA THR A 120 -1.80 1.57 16.25
C THR A 120 -2.92 2.31 15.51
N PRO A 121 -3.70 1.63 14.65
CA PRO A 121 -4.85 2.25 13.99
C PRO A 121 -5.87 2.81 14.98
N ASP A 122 -6.30 4.04 14.73
CA ASP A 122 -7.27 4.79 15.54
C ASP A 122 -8.59 5.05 14.80
N THR A 123 -8.68 4.62 13.54
CA THR A 123 -9.83 4.78 12.64
C THR A 123 -10.10 3.46 11.91
N ALA A 124 -11.33 3.29 11.40
CA ALA A 124 -11.72 2.07 10.69
C ALA A 124 -10.91 1.90 9.39
N GLU A 125 -10.79 2.97 8.61
CA GLU A 125 -10.02 2.99 7.36
C GLU A 125 -8.52 2.67 7.57
N ALA A 126 -7.92 3.13 8.68
CA ALA A 126 -6.54 2.80 9.01
C ALA A 126 -6.40 1.34 9.47
N GLY A 127 -7.41 0.80 10.17
CA GLY A 127 -7.46 -0.60 10.58
C GLY A 127 -7.48 -1.53 9.38
N ILE A 128 -8.42 -1.31 8.46
CA ILE A 128 -8.56 -2.07 7.22
C ILE A 128 -7.25 -2.02 6.40
N LEU A 129 -6.66 -0.84 6.25
CA LEU A 129 -5.39 -0.69 5.52
C LEU A 129 -4.24 -1.44 6.20
N ASN A 130 -4.13 -1.34 7.53
CA ASN A 130 -3.08 -2.02 8.30
C ASN A 130 -3.20 -3.54 8.12
N ASP A 131 -4.39 -4.10 8.33
CA ASP A 131 -4.62 -5.53 8.21
C ASP A 131 -4.32 -6.03 6.80
N ALA A 132 -4.75 -5.30 5.76
CA ALA A 132 -4.42 -5.63 4.38
C ALA A 132 -2.91 -5.60 4.10
N VAL A 133 -2.19 -4.57 4.58
CA VAL A 133 -0.74 -4.43 4.40
C VAL A 133 -0.01 -5.56 5.12
N GLN A 134 -0.36 -5.86 6.37
CA GLN A 134 0.26 -6.91 7.16
C GLN A 134 0.02 -8.28 6.53
N ALA A 135 -1.19 -8.54 6.05
CA ALA A 135 -1.51 -9.79 5.38
C ALA A 135 -0.77 -9.95 4.04
N VAL A 136 -0.71 -8.91 3.20
CA VAL A 136 0.04 -8.95 1.93
C VAL A 136 1.56 -9.03 2.14
N THR A 137 2.06 -8.49 3.25
CA THR A 137 3.49 -8.51 3.58
C THR A 137 3.90 -9.85 4.19
N TYR A 138 3.10 -10.41 5.10
CA TYR A 138 3.51 -11.51 5.97
C TYR A 138 2.65 -12.79 5.88
N LEU A 139 1.39 -12.70 5.45
CA LEU A 139 0.44 -13.82 5.47
C LEU A 139 0.12 -14.39 4.09
N SER A 140 0.55 -13.73 3.01
CA SER A 140 0.39 -14.28 1.66
C SER A 140 1.11 -15.64 1.60
N GLY A 141 0.41 -16.71 1.22
CA GLY A 141 0.89 -18.09 1.19
C GLY A 141 2.01 -18.39 0.19
N GLN A 142 2.90 -17.43 -0.06
CA GLN A 142 4.13 -17.59 -0.80
C GLN A 142 5.25 -17.79 0.21
N ASP A 143 5.73 -19.02 0.32
CA ASP A 143 6.88 -19.41 1.15
C ASP A 143 8.14 -18.55 0.90
N ASP A 144 8.17 -17.79 -0.21
CA ASP A 144 9.26 -16.92 -0.62
C ASP A 144 9.08 -15.43 -0.26
N ARG A 145 7.93 -14.97 0.25
CA ARG A 145 7.66 -13.52 0.49
C ARG A 145 8.63 -12.90 1.48
N ALA A 146 8.89 -13.59 2.60
CA ALA A 146 9.84 -13.15 3.59
C ALA A 146 11.27 -13.09 3.04
N ALA A 147 11.65 -14.05 2.18
CA ALA A 147 12.95 -14.06 1.52
C ALA A 147 13.09 -12.90 0.51
N LEU A 148 12.03 -12.58 -0.24
CA LEU A 148 11.98 -11.44 -1.14
C LEU A 148 12.07 -10.10 -0.39
N LEU A 149 11.39 -9.99 0.75
CA LEU A 149 11.46 -8.79 1.57
C LEU A 149 12.86 -8.60 2.15
N GLN A 150 13.49 -9.66 2.66
CA GLN A 150 14.87 -9.63 3.10
C GLN A 150 15.81 -9.21 1.96
N LEU A 151 15.67 -9.81 0.78
CA LEU A 151 16.51 -9.47 -0.38
C LEU A 151 16.30 -8.03 -0.83
N GLU A 152 15.06 -7.54 -0.87
CA GLU A 152 14.77 -6.14 -1.15
C GLU A 152 15.46 -5.22 -0.14
N GLN A 153 15.38 -5.51 1.16
CA GLN A 153 16.07 -4.74 2.20
C GLN A 153 17.59 -4.73 1.95
N GLU A 154 18.19 -5.88 1.65
CA GLU A 154 19.62 -5.98 1.35
C GLU A 154 20.02 -5.13 0.13
N LEU A 155 19.22 -5.18 -0.93
CA LEU A 155 19.45 -4.42 -2.17
C LEU A 155 19.24 -2.91 -1.96
N ALA A 156 18.20 -2.51 -1.24
CA ALA A 156 17.85 -1.11 -1.02
C ALA A 156 18.82 -0.42 -0.06
N LEU A 157 19.28 -1.12 0.98
CA LEU A 157 20.20 -0.61 2.00
C LEU A 157 21.69 -0.77 1.64
N GLY A 158 22.00 -1.56 0.60
CA GLY A 158 23.38 -1.89 0.24
C GLY A 158 24.10 -2.70 1.32
N GLN A 159 23.36 -3.37 2.20
CA GLN A 159 23.90 -4.21 3.28
C GLN A 159 23.62 -5.67 2.97
N ARG A 160 24.63 -6.53 3.04
CA ARG A 160 24.44 -7.99 3.03
C ARG A 160 24.27 -8.46 4.47
N TYR A 161 23.11 -8.98 4.84
CA TYR A 161 23.00 -9.73 6.08
C TYR A 161 23.73 -11.06 5.90
N ALA A 162 24.74 -11.32 6.73
CA ALA A 162 25.40 -12.61 6.73
C ALA A 162 24.36 -13.68 7.10
N ARG A 163 24.14 -14.65 6.19
CA ARG A 163 23.30 -15.81 6.47
C ARG A 163 23.89 -16.49 7.71
N PRO A 164 23.14 -16.70 8.81
CA PRO A 164 23.68 -17.41 9.95
C PRO A 164 24.12 -18.79 9.46
N GLU A 165 25.41 -19.10 9.65
CA GLU A 165 25.92 -20.45 9.48
C GLU A 165 25.24 -21.31 10.56
N TRP A 166 24.24 -22.08 10.16
CA TRP A 166 23.74 -23.17 10.98
C TRP A 166 24.83 -24.25 10.97
N GLY A 167 25.70 -24.20 11.98
CA GLY A 167 26.65 -25.27 12.29
C GLY A 167 25.99 -26.45 12.98
#